data_AF-A0A930W0T8-F1
#
_entry.id   AF-A0A930W0T8-F1
#
_cell.length_a   1.000
_cell.length_b   1.000
_cell.length_c   1.000
_cell.angle_alpha   90.00
_cell.angle_beta   90.00
_cell.angle_gamma   90.00
#
_symmetry.space_group_name_H-M   'P 1'
#
loop_
_entity.id
_entity.type
_entity.pdbx_description
1 polymer ?
#
loop_
_entity_poly.entity_id
_entity_poly.type
_entity_poly.pdbx_seq_one_letter_code
_entity_poly.pdbx_strand_id
1 'polypeptide(L)' 'MDMTAAEIVRNGEAFLGIELGSTRIKAVLIDAKCNVIAQGSYAWENHFDGMYWSYHQDEIWRGLRSAYT' A
#
# COMPACT_ATOMS: atom_id res chain seq x y z
N MET A 1 8.58 7.29 26.33
CA MET A 1 9.05 6.25 25.40
C MET A 1 8.36 6.51 24.08
N ASP A 2 9.07 6.41 22.96
CA ASP A 2 8.40 6.44 21.67
C ASP A 2 7.56 5.18 21.50
N MET A 3 6.36 5.33 20.93
CA MET A 3 5.46 4.21 20.65
C MET A 3 6.05 3.33 19.55
N THR A 4 5.81 2.02 19.66
CA THR A 4 6.12 1.07 18.59
C THR A 4 5.17 1.24 17.41
N ALA A 5 5.58 0.82 16.21
CA ALA A 5 4.71 0.83 15.04
C ALA A 5 3.39 0.07 15.27
N ALA A 6 3.42 -1.04 16.02
CA ALA A 6 2.25 -1.83 16.35
C ALA A 6 1.27 -1.10 17.27
N GLU A 7 1.76 -0.29 18.22
CA GLU A 7 0.90 0.54 19.09
C GLU A 7 0.26 1.68 18.29
N ILE A 8 1.05 2.35 17.44
CA ILE A 8 0.55 3.43 16.56
C ILE A 8 -0.60 2.92 15.68
N VAL A 9 -0.46 1.72 15.09
CA VAL A 9 -1.52 1.11 14.27
C VAL A 9 -2.75 0.76 15.10
N ARG A 10 -2.59 0.11 16.26
CA ARG A 10 -3.72 -0.29 17.13
C ARG A 10 -4.49 0.89 17.69
N ASN A 11 -3.80 2.01 17.92
CA ASN A 11 -4.41 3.25 18.42
C ASN A 11 -5.06 4.09 17.29
N GLY A 12 -4.91 3.71 16.03
CA GLY A 12 -5.45 4.46 14.90
C GLY A 12 -4.68 5.75 14.57
N GLU A 13 -3.42 5.83 14.96
CA GLU A 13 -2.57 7.03 14.80
C GLU A 13 -1.64 6.93 13.57
N ALA A 14 -1.84 5.90 12.75
CA ALA A 14 -1.10 5.69 11.51
C ALA A 14 -1.86 6.27 10.31
N PHE A 15 -1.13 6.78 9.33
CA PHE A 15 -1.67 7.26 8.06
C PHE A 15 -1.12 6.42 6.91
N LEU A 16 -2.01 5.89 6.08
CA LEU A 16 -1.66 5.03 4.94
C LEU A 16 -1.67 5.84 3.64
N GLY A 17 -0.51 5.98 3.01
CA GLY A 17 -0.36 6.45 1.63
C GLY A 17 -0.36 5.29 0.64
N ILE A 18 -1.10 5.43 -0.46
CA ILE A 18 -1.21 4.42 -1.52
C ILE A 18 -0.90 5.06 -2.87
N GLU A 19 -0.07 4.39 -3.68
CA GLU A 19 0.14 4.70 -5.09
C GLU A 19 -0.20 3.47 -5.94
N LEU A 20 -1.16 3.61 -6.87
CA LEU A 20 -1.49 2.59 -7.88
C LEU A 20 -0.82 2.96 -9.20
N GLY A 21 0.50 2.75 -9.28
CA GLY A 21 1.28 3.02 -10.49
C GLY A 21 1.08 1.95 -11.56
N SER A 22 1.50 2.22 -12.80
CA SER A 22 1.30 1.29 -13.94
C SER A 22 2.16 0.01 -13.92
N THR A 23 3.11 -0.09 -12.99
CA THR A 23 3.98 -1.29 -12.87
C THR A 23 4.12 -1.78 -11.45
N ARG A 24 3.68 -0.96 -10.47
CA ARG A 24 3.77 -1.28 -9.05
C ARG A 24 2.65 -0.61 -8.28
N ILE A 25 2.13 -1.34 -7.30
CA ILE A 25 1.41 -0.78 -6.16
C ILE A 25 2.43 -0.46 -5.08
N LYS A 26 2.39 0.75 -4.52
CA LYS A 26 3.23 1.13 -3.37
C LYS A 26 2.33 1.50 -2.20
N ALA A 27 2.78 1.18 -1.00
CA ALA A 27 2.12 1.54 0.23
C ALA A 27 3.14 2.02 1.26
N VAL A 28 2.85 3.16 1.89
CA VAL A 28 3.70 3.76 2.93
C VAL A 28 2.82 4.07 4.14
N LEU A 29 3.24 3.62 5.30
CA LEU A 29 2.59 3.90 6.57
C LEU A 29 3.45 4.89 7.35
N ILE A 30 2.85 5.99 7.78
CA ILE A 30 3.54 7.04 8.56
C ILE A 30 2.86 7.28 9.91
N ASP A 31 3.62 7.82 10.86
CA ASP A 31 3.09 8.36 12.11
C ASP A 31 2.66 9.84 11.97
N ALA A 32 2.11 10.42 13.04
CA ALA A 32 1.69 11.83 13.07
C ALA A 32 2.83 12.85 12.94
N LYS A 33 4.10 12.43 13.04
CA LYS A 33 5.29 13.24 12.82
C LYS A 33 5.85 13.08 11.40
N CYS A 34 5.13 12.37 10.53
CA CYS A 34 5.52 12.03 9.16
C CYS A 34 6.73 11.08 9.07
N ASN A 35 7.08 10.37 10.14
CA ASN A 35 8.09 9.31 10.07
C ASN A 35 7.51 8.08 9.39
N VAL A 36 8.29 7.45 8.50
CA VAL A 36 7.91 6.16 7.89
C VAL A 36 8.08 5.05 8.91
N ILE A 37 6.98 4.37 9.23
CA ILE A 37 6.96 3.24 10.18
C ILE A 37 6.83 1.88 9.50
N ALA A 38 6.34 1.85 8.25
CA ALA A 38 6.40 0.69 7.36
C ALA A 38 6.26 1.15 5.91
N GLN A 39 6.87 0.43 4.97
CA GLN A 39 6.68 0.66 3.55
C GLN A 39 6.87 -0.63 2.77
N GLY A 40 6.25 -0.70 1.60
CA GLY A 40 6.59 -1.73 0.63
C GLY A 40 5.85 -1.57 -0.69
N SER A 41 6.00 -2.56 -1.55
CA SER A 41 5.50 -2.50 -2.91
C SER A 41 5.20 -3.87 -3.46
N TYR A 42 4.28 -3.93 -4.43
CA TYR A 42 3.91 -5.12 -5.16
C TYR A 42 4.00 -4.83 -6.66
N ALA A 43 4.73 -5.67 -7.40
CA ALA A 43 4.77 -5.58 -8.86
C ALA A 43 3.48 -6.15 -9.45
N TRP A 44 2.92 -5.45 -10.43
CA TRP A 44 1.73 -5.89 -11.18
C TRP A 44 1.80 -5.36 -12.61
N GLU A 45 0.97 -5.91 -13.47
CA GLU A 45 0.87 -5.55 -14.88
C GLU A 45 -0.59 -5.37 -15.29
N ASN A 46 -0.82 -4.68 -16.40
CA ASN A 46 -2.15 -4.52 -16.97
C ASN A 46 -2.55 -5.74 -17.80
N HIS A 47 -3.85 -5.86 -18.01
CA HIS A 47 -4.47 -6.84 -18.90
C HIS A 47 -5.09 -6.12 -20.09
N PHE A 48 -5.05 -6.73 -21.28
CA PHE A 48 -5.69 -6.17 -22.47
C PHE A 48 -7.07 -6.81 -22.68
N ASP A 49 -8.09 -6.19 -22.09
CA ASP A 49 -9.45 -6.72 -22.02
C ASP A 49 -10.40 -5.90 -22.90
N GLY A 50 -11.03 -6.54 -23.87
CA GLY A 50 -12.08 -5.89 -24.66
C GLY A 50 -11.62 -4.59 -25.34
N MET A 51 -10.35 -4.54 -25.78
CA MET A 51 -9.67 -3.37 -26.37
C MET A 51 -9.19 -2.29 -25.37
N TYR A 52 -9.26 -2.54 -24.06
CA TYR A 52 -8.82 -1.60 -23.02
C TYR A 52 -7.73 -2.22 -22.15
N TRP A 53 -6.69 -1.43 -21.84
CA TRP A 53 -5.73 -1.77 -20.80
C TRP A 53 -6.36 -1.59 -19.42
N SER A 54 -6.51 -2.69 -18.70
CA SER A 54 -7.30 -2.76 -17.48
C SER A 54 -6.46 -3.33 -16.32
N TYR A 55 -6.82 -2.93 -15.11
CA TYR A 55 -6.36 -3.56 -13.87
C TYR A 55 -7.58 -4.03 -13.11
N HIS A 56 -7.59 -5.31 -12.71
CA HIS A 56 -8.73 -5.84 -12.00
C HIS A 56 -8.73 -5.41 -10.52
N GLN A 57 -9.92 -5.14 -9.98
CA GLN A 57 -10.06 -4.65 -8.61
C GLN A 57 -9.54 -5.65 -7.56
N ASP A 58 -9.66 -6.95 -7.80
CA ASP A 58 -9.13 -7.98 -6.90
C ASP A 58 -7.60 -7.94 -6.81
N GLU A 59 -6.93 -7.53 -7.88
CA GLU A 59 -5.47 -7.37 -7.91
C GLU A 59 -5.01 -6.15 -7.12
N ILE A 60 -5.83 -5.10 -7.04
CA ILE A 60 -5.60 -3.94 -6.16
C ILE A 60 -5.53 -4.42 -4.71
N TRP A 61 -6.53 -5.18 -4.26
CA TRP A 61 -6.59 -5.68 -2.89
C TRP A 61 -5.47 -6.67 -2.57
N ARG A 62 -5.19 -7.61 -3.49
CA ARG A 62 -4.08 -8.55 -3.36
C ARG A 62 -2.75 -7.82 -3.28
N GLY A 63 -2.53 -6.85 -4.16
CA GLY A 63 -1.29 -6.09 -4.22
C GLY A 63 -1.08 -5.19 -3.01
N LEU A 64 -2.12 -4.48 -2.54
CA LEU A 64 -2.05 -3.67 -1.33
C LEU A 64 -1.73 -4.51 -0.09
N ARG A 65 -2.36 -5.68 0.07
CA ARG A 65 -2.04 -6.58 1.16
C ARG A 65 -0.61 -7.10 1.07
N SER A 66 -0.15 -7.45 -0.13
CA SER A 66 1.19 -7.99 -0.37
C SER A 66 2.30 -6.96 -0.26
N ALA A 67 1.98 -5.66 -0.31
CA ALA A 67 2.94 -4.58 -0.12
C ALA A 67 3.47 -4.51 1.33
N TYR A 68 2.83 -5.18 2.28
CA TYR A 68 3.33 -5.36 3.64
C TYR A 68 3.50 -6.86 3.92
N THR A 69 4.64 -7.25 4.49
CA THR A 69 4.97 -8.65 4.84
C THR A 69 4.98 -8.85 6.35
#